data_AF-A0A7D9J9W4-F1
#
_entry.id   AF-A0A7D9J9W4-F1
#
_cell.length_a   1.000
_cell.length_b   1.000
_cell.length_c   1.000
_cell.angle_alpha   90.00
_cell.angle_beta   90.00
_cell.angle_gamma   90.00
#
_symmetry.space_group_name_H-M   'P 1'
#
loop_
_entity.id
_entity.type
_entity.pdbx_description
1 polymer ?
#
loop_
_entity_poly.entity_id
_entity_poly.type
_entity_poly.pdbx_seq_one_letter_code
_entity_poly.pdbx_strand_id
1 'polypeptide(L)'
;MEYNFEIVESYDYGQSSPYDPGSVMHYGPYAFAKDKTKTTIDSLFGATIGQSLQLSDADVELAKSLYDCGTGSCFDLNTGCKHWANNGGCNEYRQWMLEHCQKSCCSAEDTHQSCSYWASIGECEKNPGWMLENCKRSCHICECSNTGY
;
A
#
# COMPACT_ATOMS: atom_id res chain seq x y z
N MET A 1 1.11 0.76 37.78
CA MET A 1 1.08 1.00 36.33
C MET A 1 2.00 2.17 36.07
N GLU A 2 3.28 1.89 35.82
CA GLU A 2 4.34 2.92 35.69
C GLU A 2 4.86 3.01 34.24
N TYR A 3 4.59 1.99 33.43
CA TYR A 3 5.18 1.79 32.11
C TYR A 3 4.32 2.28 30.93
N ASN A 4 3.07 2.69 31.17
CA ASN A 4 2.12 3.01 30.09
C ASN A 4 2.40 4.33 29.34
N PHE A 5 3.32 5.13 29.86
CA PHE A 5 3.75 6.42 29.29
C PHE A 5 5.21 6.41 28.86
N GLU A 6 5.86 5.23 28.88
CA GLU A 6 7.20 5.08 28.32
C GLU A 6 7.13 5.22 26.80
N ILE A 7 7.99 6.08 26.24
CA ILE A 7 8.03 6.35 24.81
C ILE A 7 8.71 5.20 24.07
N VAL A 8 8.19 4.86 22.89
CA VAL A 8 8.86 3.93 21.97
C VAL A 8 9.83 4.73 21.11
N GLU A 9 11.14 4.55 21.31
CA GLU A 9 12.19 5.30 20.59
C GLU A 9 12.52 4.71 19.20
N SER A 10 12.07 3.50 18.88
CA SER A 10 12.45 2.81 17.64
C SER A 10 11.48 3.11 16.49
N TYR A 11 11.83 4.10 15.66
CA TYR A 11 11.28 4.25 14.31
C TYR A 11 12.00 3.28 13.36
N ASP A 12 11.53 2.04 13.28
CA ASP A 12 11.92 1.10 12.20
C ASP A 12 10.70 0.74 11.34
N TYR A 13 9.99 1.78 10.90
CA TYR A 13 8.93 1.65 9.89
C TYR A 13 8.82 2.93 9.05
N GLY A 14 9.95 3.37 8.49
CA GLY A 14 10.07 4.14 7.23
C GLY A 14 9.25 5.40 6.95
N GLN A 15 8.32 5.84 7.81
CA GLN A 15 7.37 6.90 7.51
C GLN A 15 7.13 7.74 8.75
N SER A 16 7.61 8.99 8.70
CA SER A 16 7.27 10.00 9.68
C SER A 16 5.89 10.57 9.34
N SER A 17 4.84 10.02 9.94
CA SER A 17 3.55 10.72 9.96
C SER A 17 3.57 11.78 11.05
N PRO A 18 3.03 12.99 10.80
CA PRO A 18 2.76 13.96 11.87
C PRO A 18 1.94 13.33 13.00
N TYR A 19 2.15 13.81 14.24
CA TYR A 19 1.36 13.37 15.39
C TYR A 19 -0.12 13.71 15.19
N ASP A 20 -0.99 12.71 15.29
CA ASP A 20 -2.43 12.89 15.15
C ASP A 20 -3.16 12.77 16.50
N PRO A 21 -3.62 13.89 17.09
CA PRO A 21 -4.41 13.86 18.32
C PRO A 21 -5.78 13.20 18.14
N GLY A 22 -6.30 13.17 16.90
CA GLY A 22 -7.58 12.57 16.55
C GLY A 22 -7.51 11.07 16.27
N SER A 23 -6.33 10.46 16.31
CA SER A 23 -6.15 9.03 16.07
C SER A 23 -6.98 8.19 17.05
N VAL A 24 -7.56 7.09 16.56
CA VAL A 24 -8.25 6.09 17.40
C VAL A 24 -7.31 5.46 18.43
N MET A 25 -5.99 5.51 18.17
CA MET A 25 -4.94 4.96 19.02
C MET A 25 -4.49 5.95 20.11
N HIS A 26 -4.92 7.21 20.05
CA HIS A 26 -4.54 8.20 21.04
C HIS A 26 -5.33 7.99 22.34
N TYR A 27 -4.64 7.84 23.47
CA TYR A 27 -5.29 7.75 24.78
C TYR A 27 -6.09 9.00 25.14
N GLY A 28 -7.23 8.82 25.83
CA GLY A 28 -8.02 9.93 26.34
C GLY A 28 -7.36 10.67 27.50
N PRO A 29 -7.89 11.84 27.87
CA PRO A 29 -7.22 12.77 28.80
C PRO A 29 -7.08 12.22 30.23
N TYR A 30 -7.85 11.20 30.61
CA TYR A 30 -7.84 10.59 31.94
C TYR A 30 -7.25 9.17 31.96
N ALA A 31 -6.56 8.76 30.89
CA ALA A 31 -5.99 7.41 30.81
C ALA A 31 -5.07 7.11 32.00
N PHE A 32 -5.35 6.03 32.71
CA PHE A 32 -4.60 5.61 33.91
C PHE A 32 -4.57 6.63 35.07
N ALA A 33 -5.47 7.63 35.09
CA ALA A 33 -5.56 8.59 36.18
C ALA A 33 -5.94 7.89 37.50
N LYS A 34 -5.13 8.10 38.55
CA LYS A 34 -5.48 7.68 39.92
C LYS A 34 -6.69 8.47 40.43
N ASP A 35 -6.74 9.75 40.07
CA ASP A 35 -7.82 10.68 40.38
C ASP A 35 -8.45 11.14 39.06
N LYS A 36 -9.68 10.72 38.78
CA LYS A 36 -10.38 11.01 37.52
C LYS A 36 -10.79 12.47 37.36
N THR A 37 -10.54 13.31 38.36
CA THR A 37 -10.73 14.76 38.23
C THR A 37 -9.53 15.46 37.60
N LYS A 38 -8.39 14.76 37.50
CA LYS A 38 -7.14 15.29 36.93
C LYS A 38 -6.78 14.54 35.67
N THR A 39 -6.50 15.28 34.62
CA THR A 39 -5.99 14.73 33.36
C THR A 39 -4.56 14.21 33.56
N THR A 40 -4.24 13.12 32.86
CA THR A 40 -2.90 12.55 32.74
C THR A 40 -2.23 12.89 31.42
N ILE A 41 -3.03 13.30 30.43
CA ILE A 41 -2.58 13.70 29.09
C ILE A 41 -3.30 15.01 28.75
N ASP A 42 -2.52 16.06 28.52
CA ASP A 42 -3.00 17.38 28.12
C ASP A 42 -2.49 17.73 26.72
N SER A 43 -3.40 18.18 25.85
CA SER A 43 -3.04 18.66 24.51
C SER A 43 -2.45 20.07 24.58
N LEU A 44 -1.27 20.27 23.98
CA LEU A 44 -0.59 21.57 23.89
C LEU A 44 -1.41 22.68 23.19
N PHE A 45 -2.38 22.30 22.35
CA PHE A 45 -3.22 23.24 21.59
C PHE A 45 -4.72 23.01 21.77
N GLY A 46 -5.12 22.30 22.83
CA GLY A 46 -6.53 22.02 23.10
C GLY A 46 -7.20 21.11 22.07
N ALA A 47 -6.43 20.29 21.35
CA ALA A 47 -6.98 19.29 20.45
C ALA A 47 -7.79 18.26 21.23
N THR A 48 -8.88 17.78 20.63
CA THR A 48 -9.67 16.69 21.21
C THR A 48 -8.90 15.38 21.05
N ILE A 49 -8.78 14.62 22.14
CA ILE A 49 -8.03 13.35 22.20
C ILE A 49 -8.90 12.24 22.77
N GLY A 50 -8.61 10.98 22.41
CA GLY A 50 -9.31 9.82 22.95
C GLY A 50 -10.66 9.50 22.31
N GLN A 51 -10.88 9.95 21.07
CA GLN A 51 -12.04 9.49 20.30
C GLN A 51 -11.87 8.00 19.95
N SER A 52 -12.97 7.25 19.94
CA SER A 52 -12.97 5.82 19.59
C SER A 52 -14.12 5.44 18.65
N LEU A 53 -14.65 6.43 17.91
CA LEU A 53 -15.81 6.23 17.03
C LEU A 53 -15.38 5.71 15.66
N GLN A 54 -14.32 6.28 15.09
CA GLN A 54 -13.87 5.98 13.74
C GLN A 54 -12.36 6.22 13.60
N LEU A 55 -11.76 5.67 12.55
CA LEU A 55 -10.38 5.99 12.18
C LEU A 55 -10.30 7.46 11.76
N SER A 56 -9.21 8.13 12.13
CA SER A 56 -8.89 9.43 11.54
C SER A 56 -8.39 9.26 10.11
N ASP A 57 -8.35 10.35 9.34
CA ASP A 57 -7.76 10.33 8.00
C ASP A 57 -6.28 9.88 8.06
N ALA A 58 -5.54 10.32 9.08
CA ALA A 58 -4.15 9.92 9.27
C ALA A 58 -4.00 8.43 9.64
N ASP A 59 -4.91 7.87 10.44
CA ASP A 59 -4.94 6.43 10.74
C ASP A 59 -5.14 5.61 9.46
N VAL A 60 -6.08 6.04 8.61
CA VAL A 60 -6.39 5.37 7.33
C VAL A 60 -5.21 5.45 6.37
N GLU A 61 -4.59 6.63 6.22
CA GLU A 61 -3.46 6.80 5.31
C GLU A 61 -2.21 6.06 5.79
N LEU A 62 -1.92 6.06 7.10
CA LEU A 62 -0.84 5.25 7.65
C LEU A 62 -1.10 3.76 7.44
N ALA A 63 -2.32 3.28 7.69
CA ALA A 63 -2.66 1.87 7.47
C ALA A 63 -2.55 1.49 5.98
N LYS A 64 -3.07 2.32 5.08
CA LYS A 64 -2.93 2.10 3.63
C LYS A 64 -1.47 2.02 3.22
N SER A 65 -0.66 2.93 3.73
CA SER A 65 0.75 3.01 3.41
C SER A 65 1.57 1.84 3.99
N LEU A 66 1.20 1.36 5.18
CA LEU A 66 1.82 0.20 5.83
C LEU A 66 1.56 -1.11 5.08
N TYR A 67 0.36 -1.23 4.51
CA TYR A 67 -0.13 -2.44 3.86
C TYR A 67 -0.27 -2.29 2.33
N ASP A 68 0.38 -1.28 1.73
CA ASP A 68 0.37 -0.98 0.29
C ASP A 68 -1.04 -0.93 -0.35
N CYS A 69 -2.05 -0.45 0.40
CA CYS A 69 -3.43 -0.39 -0.08
C CYS A 69 -3.70 0.89 -0.90
N GLY A 70 -4.09 0.73 -2.16
CA GLY A 70 -4.95 1.72 -2.83
C GLY A 70 -4.28 2.93 -3.48
N THR A 71 -3.19 2.75 -4.24
CA THR A 71 -2.67 3.79 -5.16
C THR A 71 -2.10 3.18 -6.43
N GLY A 72 -2.90 2.42 -7.20
CA GLY A 72 -2.44 1.82 -8.48
C GLY A 72 -1.12 1.04 -8.40
N SER A 73 -0.75 0.63 -7.19
CA SER A 73 0.32 -0.29 -6.88
C SER A 73 -0.21 -1.68 -7.18
N CYS A 74 0.50 -2.41 -8.03
CA CYS A 74 0.18 -3.81 -8.25
C CYS A 74 0.35 -4.58 -6.94
N PHE A 75 -0.71 -5.27 -6.51
CA PHE A 75 -0.72 -6.13 -5.33
C PHE A 75 -1.03 -7.58 -5.68
N ASP A 76 -0.69 -8.48 -4.76
CA ASP A 76 -1.09 -9.88 -4.80
C ASP A 76 -2.15 -10.11 -3.73
N LEU A 77 -3.34 -10.57 -4.14
CA LEU A 77 -4.44 -10.93 -3.23
C LEU A 77 -4.19 -12.28 -2.53
N ASN A 78 -3.20 -13.05 -3.00
CA ASN A 78 -2.90 -14.36 -2.45
C ASN A 78 -1.39 -14.56 -2.26
N THR A 79 -1.00 -15.15 -1.14
CA THR A 79 0.39 -15.49 -0.85
C THR A 79 0.97 -16.50 -1.86
N GLY A 80 0.12 -17.28 -2.52
CA GLY A 80 0.45 -18.20 -3.60
C GLY A 80 0.74 -17.54 -4.95
N CYS A 81 0.44 -16.25 -5.14
CA CYS A 81 0.62 -15.54 -6.40
C CYS A 81 2.03 -15.67 -6.97
N LYS A 82 3.06 -15.58 -6.12
CA LYS A 82 4.46 -15.73 -6.53
C LYS A 82 4.74 -17.14 -7.04
N HIS A 83 4.19 -18.14 -6.39
CA HIS A 83 4.35 -19.53 -6.80
C HIS A 83 3.66 -19.79 -8.14
N TRP A 84 2.40 -19.36 -8.30
CA TRP A 84 1.67 -19.54 -9.55
C TRP A 84 2.30 -18.78 -10.71
N ALA A 85 2.76 -17.55 -10.49
CA ALA A 85 3.49 -16.79 -11.50
C ALA A 85 4.75 -17.53 -11.98
N ASN A 86 5.55 -18.05 -11.05
CA ASN A 86 6.77 -18.81 -11.38
C ASN A 86 6.46 -20.14 -12.12
N ASN A 87 5.28 -20.72 -11.90
CA ASN A 87 4.83 -21.93 -12.59
C ASN A 87 4.05 -21.63 -13.89
N GLY A 88 4.18 -20.43 -14.45
CA GLY A 88 3.57 -20.07 -15.74
C GLY A 88 2.12 -19.59 -15.65
N GLY A 89 1.58 -19.41 -14.44
CA GLY A 89 0.20 -18.98 -14.23
C GLY A 89 -0.13 -17.64 -14.88
N CYS A 90 0.82 -16.72 -15.00
CA CYS A 90 0.60 -15.43 -15.68
C CYS A 90 0.31 -15.57 -17.18
N ASN A 91 0.70 -16.70 -17.79
CA ASN A 91 0.44 -17.02 -19.18
C ASN A 91 -0.80 -17.92 -19.32
N GLU A 92 -0.89 -18.98 -18.51
CA GLU A 92 -1.95 -19.99 -18.59
C GLU A 92 -3.28 -19.49 -18.01
N TYR A 93 -3.23 -18.79 -16.87
CA TYR A 93 -4.39 -18.26 -16.14
C TYR A 93 -4.37 -16.73 -16.15
N ARG A 94 -3.99 -16.14 -17.28
CA ARG A 94 -3.67 -14.72 -17.43
C ARG A 94 -4.72 -13.77 -16.86
N GLN A 95 -5.99 -13.92 -17.24
CA GLN A 95 -7.05 -13.01 -16.79
C GLN A 95 -7.19 -13.04 -15.27
N TRP A 96 -7.32 -14.24 -14.70
CA TRP A 96 -7.45 -14.42 -13.26
C TRP A 96 -6.23 -13.90 -12.50
N MET A 97 -5.04 -14.22 -12.99
CA MET A 97 -3.78 -13.79 -12.40
C MET A 97 -3.56 -12.27 -12.50
N LEU A 98 -4.01 -11.59 -13.55
CA LEU A 98 -3.93 -10.13 -13.62
C LEU A 98 -4.89 -9.44 -12.66
N GLU A 99 -6.06 -10.02 -12.39
CA GLU A 99 -7.03 -9.49 -11.44
C GLU A 99 -6.64 -9.73 -9.98
N HIS A 100 -5.99 -10.86 -9.68
CA HIS A 100 -5.75 -11.31 -8.30
C HIS A 100 -4.28 -11.37 -7.89
N CYS A 101 -3.37 -11.45 -8.84
CA CYS A 101 -1.93 -11.65 -8.63
C CYS A 101 -1.13 -10.65 -9.46
N GLN A 102 -1.64 -9.42 -9.51
CA GLN A 102 -1.13 -8.38 -10.39
C GLN A 102 0.34 -8.10 -10.09
N LYS A 103 0.76 -8.04 -8.82
CA LYS A 103 2.17 -7.82 -8.44
C LYS A 103 3.09 -8.93 -8.92
N SER A 104 2.71 -10.19 -8.67
CA SER A 104 3.50 -11.35 -9.06
C SER A 104 3.59 -11.54 -10.57
N CYS A 105 2.55 -11.17 -11.31
CA CYS A 105 2.58 -11.16 -12.78
C CYS A 105 3.19 -9.89 -13.37
N CYS A 106 3.31 -8.83 -12.57
CA CYS A 106 3.83 -7.54 -12.96
C CYS A 106 5.25 -7.29 -12.43
N SER A 107 6.16 -8.23 -12.66
CA SER A 107 7.62 -7.98 -12.67
C SER A 107 8.08 -7.29 -13.97
N ALA A 108 7.15 -6.68 -14.70
CA ALA A 108 7.22 -6.34 -16.11
C ALA A 108 7.94 -5.02 -16.37
N GLU A 109 9.26 -5.06 -16.45
CA GLU A 109 9.97 -4.10 -17.28
C GLU A 109 9.87 -4.52 -18.75
N ASP A 110 9.84 -3.53 -19.63
CA ASP A 110 10.13 -3.77 -21.03
C ASP A 110 11.59 -4.23 -21.12
N THR A 111 11.83 -5.43 -21.63
CA THR A 111 13.17 -6.01 -21.78
C THR A 111 13.89 -5.45 -23.02
N HIS A 112 13.21 -4.64 -23.83
CA HIS A 112 13.77 -4.02 -25.02
C HIS A 112 13.46 -2.51 -25.09
N GLN A 113 14.47 -1.73 -25.44
CA GLN A 113 14.40 -0.26 -25.54
C GLN A 113 13.31 0.25 -26.50
N SER A 114 12.99 -0.53 -27.54
CA SER A 114 12.00 -0.18 -28.56
C SER A 114 10.57 -0.61 -28.22
N CYS A 115 10.32 -1.23 -27.06
CA CYS A 115 8.99 -1.69 -26.69
C CYS A 115 7.93 -0.59 -26.75
N SER A 116 8.26 0.63 -26.29
CA SER A 116 7.35 1.78 -26.35
C SER A 116 6.99 2.15 -27.80
N TYR A 117 7.98 2.12 -28.70
CA TYR A 117 7.76 2.39 -30.13
C TYR A 117 6.95 1.29 -30.80
N TRP A 118 7.26 0.02 -30.54
CA TRP A 118 6.55 -1.10 -31.13
C TRP A 118 5.10 -1.18 -30.65
N ALA A 119 4.86 -0.93 -29.37
CA ALA A 119 3.51 -0.79 -28.86
C ALA A 119 2.75 0.36 -29.54
N SER A 120 3.38 1.52 -29.74
CA SER A 120 2.71 2.68 -30.37
C SER A 120 2.34 2.48 -31.85
N ILE A 121 2.97 1.51 -32.53
CA ILE A 121 2.61 1.11 -33.91
C ILE A 121 1.73 -0.16 -33.98
N GLY A 122 1.25 -0.64 -32.83
CA GLY A 122 0.31 -1.77 -32.72
C GLY A 122 0.95 -3.16 -32.81
N GLU A 123 2.23 -3.30 -32.43
CA GLU A 123 2.87 -4.62 -32.38
C GLU A 123 2.27 -5.51 -31.28
N CYS A 124 1.62 -4.94 -30.28
CA CYS A 124 0.96 -5.72 -29.23
C CYS A 124 -0.15 -6.62 -29.80
N GLU A 125 -0.88 -6.16 -30.82
CA GLU A 125 -1.87 -6.98 -31.54
C GLU A 125 -1.27 -7.77 -32.71
N LYS A 126 -0.28 -7.20 -33.42
CA LYS A 126 0.32 -7.81 -34.62
C LYS A 126 1.33 -8.91 -34.31
N ASN A 127 2.08 -8.77 -33.21
CA ASN A 127 3.11 -9.69 -32.76
C ASN A 127 2.98 -10.00 -31.24
N PRO A 128 1.83 -10.53 -30.80
CA PRO A 128 1.54 -10.73 -29.39
C PRO A 128 2.51 -11.71 -28.73
N GLY A 129 2.96 -12.76 -29.43
CA GLY A 129 3.88 -13.73 -28.83
C GLY A 129 5.17 -13.06 -28.31
N TRP A 130 5.81 -12.25 -29.15
CA TRP A 130 7.04 -11.58 -28.78
C TRP A 130 6.81 -10.39 -27.84
N MET A 131 5.79 -9.58 -28.14
CA MET A 131 5.50 -8.35 -27.39
C MET A 131 4.97 -8.64 -25.98
N LEU A 132 4.16 -9.67 -25.78
CA LEU A 132 3.67 -10.03 -24.45
C LEU A 132 4.76 -10.69 -23.59
N GLU A 133 5.84 -11.18 -24.19
CA GLU A 133 6.99 -11.72 -23.45
C GLU A 133 7.99 -10.62 -23.08
N ASN A 134 8.24 -9.67 -23.97
CA ASN A 134 9.33 -8.69 -23.87
C ASN A 134 8.88 -7.25 -23.59
N CYS A 135 7.64 -6.90 -23.93
CA CYS A 135 7.12 -5.53 -23.89
C CYS A 135 5.85 -5.42 -23.06
N LYS A 136 5.82 -6.15 -21.94
CA LYS A 136 4.63 -6.33 -21.10
C LYS A 136 4.06 -5.00 -20.60
N ARG A 137 4.93 -4.07 -20.24
CA ARG A 137 4.55 -2.73 -19.77
C ARG A 137 4.03 -1.87 -20.92
N SER A 138 4.78 -1.82 -22.03
CA SER A 138 4.38 -1.04 -23.21
C SER A 138 3.09 -1.56 -23.87
N CYS A 139 2.77 -2.85 -23.74
CA CYS A 139 1.51 -3.43 -24.21
C CYS A 139 0.36 -3.35 -23.21
N HIS A 140 0.48 -2.54 -22.16
CA HIS A 140 -0.58 -2.33 -21.17
C HIS A 140 -1.09 -3.64 -20.54
N ILE A 141 -0.27 -4.69 -20.51
CA ILE A 141 -0.60 -5.94 -19.83
C ILE A 141 -0.57 -5.73 -18.31
N CYS A 142 0.17 -4.70 -17.91
CA CYS A 142 0.66 -4.47 -16.58
C CYS A 142 0.53 -2.97 -16.29
N GLU A 143 -0.70 -2.45 -16.27
CA GLU A 143 -0.97 -1.08 -15.83
C GLU A 143 -0.93 -1.00 -14.29
N CYS A 144 0.27 -1.07 -13.71
CA CYS A 144 0.49 -0.53 -12.36
C CYS A 144 0.58 1.00 -12.48
N SER A 145 -0.57 1.64 -12.64
CA SER A 145 -0.61 3.09 -12.79
C SER A 145 -0.39 3.74 -11.42
N ASN A 146 0.85 4.13 -11.09
CA ASN A 146 1.10 5.17 -10.10
C ASN A 146 0.52 6.49 -10.62
N THR A 147 -0.81 6.64 -10.54
CA THR A 147 -1.51 7.88 -10.81
C THR A 147 -1.93 8.46 -9.46
N GLY A 148 -0.97 9.12 -8.82
CA GLY A 148 -1.26 10.11 -7.79
C GLY A 148 -1.59 11.43 -8.48
N TYR A 149 -2.85 11.85 -8.37
CA TYR A 149 -3.26 13.23 -8.52
C TYR A 149 -3.67 13.75 -7.14
#